data_AF-A0A7S3HA94-F1
#
_entry.id   AF-A0A7S3HA94-F1
#
_cell.length_a   1.000
_cell.length_b   1.000
_cell.length_c   1.000
_cell.angle_alpha   90.00
_cell.angle_beta   90.00
_cell.angle_gamma   90.00
#
_symmetry.space_group_name_H-M   'P 1'
#
loop_
_entity.id
_entity.type
_entity.pdbx_description
1 polymer ?
#
loop_
_entity_poly.entity_id
_entity_poly.type
_entity_poly.pdbx_seq_one_letter_code
_entity_poly.pdbx_strand_id
1 'polypeptide(L)'
;ADIAKNAQAWADQQQGQMAHSSSQFRTLPGIGYCGENLAWGVTDAGAVKMWYDEIKYTDGGRVSSFDGQSGHYTQVVWKSSLKLGCGVYDKLLVCQYGPGGNFGGQFTNNVLPPVAGAQC
;
A
#
# COMPACT_ATOMS: atom_id res chain seq x y z
N ALA A 1 -16.93 -6.25 3.21
CA ALA A 1 -15.87 -7.23 2.90
C ALA A 1 -14.72 -7.07 3.87
N ASP A 2 -13.99 -8.14 4.15
CA ASP A 2 -12.82 -8.15 5.03
C ASP A 2 -11.55 -8.10 4.17
N ILE A 3 -10.83 -6.98 4.23
CA ILE A 3 -9.62 -6.76 3.42
C ILE A 3 -8.50 -7.70 3.85
N ALA A 4 -8.35 -7.96 5.14
CA ALA A 4 -7.26 -8.79 5.65
C ALA A 4 -7.41 -10.24 5.17
N LYS A 5 -8.64 -10.76 5.14
CA LYS A 5 -8.92 -12.09 4.56
C LYS A 5 -8.58 -12.16 3.07
N ASN A 6 -8.84 -11.09 2.30
CA ASN A 6 -8.50 -11.06 0.89
C ASN A 6 -6.98 -11.00 0.65
N ALA A 7 -6.28 -10.18 1.43
CA ALA A 7 -4.82 -10.09 1.39
C ALA A 7 -4.16 -11.43 1.78
N GLN A 8 -4.68 -12.11 2.81
CA GLN A 8 -4.21 -13.44 3.21
C GLN A 8 -4.44 -14.47 2.11
N ALA A 9 -5.64 -14.50 1.51
CA ALA A 9 -5.93 -15.41 0.41
C ALA A 9 -4.97 -15.22 -0.78
N TRP A 10 -4.57 -13.98 -1.07
CA TRP A 10 -3.56 -13.71 -2.09
C TRP A 10 -2.17 -14.20 -1.69
N ALA A 11 -1.74 -13.92 -0.45
CA ALA A 11 -0.45 -14.39 0.07
C ALA A 11 -0.34 -15.92 -0.02
N ASP A 12 -1.40 -16.64 0.38
CA ASP A 12 -1.49 -18.10 0.30
C ASP A 12 -1.44 -18.59 -1.15
N GLN A 13 -2.19 -17.94 -2.05
CA GLN A 13 -2.23 -18.29 -3.47
C GLN A 13 -0.88 -18.09 -4.17
N GLN A 14 -0.13 -17.04 -3.79
CA GLN A 14 1.18 -16.75 -4.36
C GLN A 14 2.30 -17.64 -3.82
N GLN A 15 2.06 -18.39 -2.73
CA GLN A 15 3.03 -19.32 -2.15
C GLN A 15 4.43 -18.67 -1.94
N GLY A 16 4.45 -17.40 -1.54
CA GLY A 16 5.70 -16.65 -1.29
C GLY A 16 6.28 -15.89 -2.50
N GLN A 17 5.64 -15.92 -3.68
CA GLN A 17 6.06 -15.14 -4.84
C GLN A 17 5.70 -13.64 -4.69
N MET A 18 6.64 -12.75 -5.03
CA MET A 18 6.38 -11.30 -5.07
C MET A 18 5.63 -10.91 -6.35
N ALA A 19 4.34 -11.19 -6.40
CA ALA A 19 3.47 -10.81 -7.50
C ALA A 19 2.21 -10.10 -7.01
N HIS A 20 1.87 -9.00 -7.66
CA HIS A 20 0.65 -8.26 -7.37
C HIS A 20 -0.60 -9.02 -7.81
N SER A 21 -1.67 -8.89 -7.03
CA SER A 21 -2.98 -9.41 -7.40
C SER A 21 -3.55 -8.64 -8.60
N SER A 22 -4.41 -9.30 -9.36
CA SER A 22 -5.22 -8.58 -10.36
C SER A 22 -6.11 -7.55 -9.66
N SER A 23 -6.43 -6.45 -10.35
CA SER A 23 -7.35 -5.42 -9.84
C SER A 23 -8.73 -6.00 -9.50
N GLN A 24 -9.18 -7.00 -10.28
CA GLN A 24 -10.43 -7.72 -10.05
C GLN A 24 -10.40 -8.50 -8.73
N PHE A 25 -9.30 -9.19 -8.44
CA PHE A 25 -9.14 -9.95 -7.19
C PHE A 25 -9.25 -9.05 -5.95
N ARG A 26 -8.74 -7.82 -6.05
CA ARG A 26 -8.76 -6.84 -4.96
C ARG A 26 -9.87 -5.80 -5.08
N THR A 27 -10.92 -6.09 -5.85
CA THR A 27 -12.14 -5.28 -5.88
C THR A 27 -13.19 -5.94 -4.99
N LEU A 28 -13.49 -5.32 -3.85
CA LEU A 28 -14.27 -5.95 -2.79
C LEU A 28 -15.67 -5.33 -2.62
N PRO A 29 -16.71 -6.15 -2.36
CA PRO A 29 -18.05 -5.65 -2.08
C PRO A 29 -18.10 -4.66 -0.91
N GLY A 30 -18.67 -3.47 -1.16
CA GLY A 30 -18.81 -2.39 -0.19
C GLY A 30 -17.51 -1.60 0.10
N ILE A 31 -16.45 -1.83 -0.68
CA ILE A 31 -15.18 -1.08 -0.60
C ILE A 31 -14.77 -0.57 -1.98
N GLY A 32 -14.99 -1.37 -3.03
CA GLY A 32 -14.49 -1.08 -4.38
C GLY A 32 -13.06 -1.57 -4.57
N TYR A 33 -12.35 -0.95 -5.51
CA TYR A 33 -10.95 -1.28 -5.79
C TYR A 33 -10.08 -1.01 -4.57
N CYS A 34 -9.22 -1.97 -4.24
CA CYS A 34 -8.16 -1.82 -3.25
C CYS A 34 -6.79 -1.71 -3.92
N GLY A 35 -5.92 -0.86 -3.36
CA GLY A 35 -4.49 -0.83 -3.70
C GLY A 35 -3.75 -1.96 -2.99
N GLU A 36 -2.47 -2.13 -3.29
CA GLU A 36 -1.68 -3.24 -2.72
C GLU A 36 -0.20 -2.89 -2.62
N ASN A 37 0.40 -3.19 -1.47
CA ASN A 37 1.84 -3.19 -1.25
C ASN A 37 2.31 -4.60 -0.89
N LEU A 38 3.50 -4.96 -1.38
CA LEU A 38 4.15 -6.24 -1.11
C LEU A 38 5.51 -6.02 -0.46
N ALA A 39 5.88 -6.90 0.46
CA ALA A 39 7.23 -6.94 1.01
C ALA A 39 7.67 -8.40 1.15
N TRP A 40 8.97 -8.62 1.02
CA TRP A 40 9.56 -9.95 1.15
C TRP A 40 10.73 -9.93 2.14
N GLY A 41 10.76 -10.92 3.03
CA GLY A 41 11.81 -11.08 4.04
C GLY A 41 11.61 -10.22 5.29
N VAL A 42 10.69 -9.26 5.26
CA VAL A 42 10.26 -8.45 6.41
C VAL A 42 8.73 -8.43 6.40
N THR A 43 8.10 -8.92 7.47
CA THR A 43 6.65 -9.12 7.54
C THR A 43 5.99 -8.40 8.72
N ASP A 44 6.75 -7.56 9.42
CA ASP A 44 6.32 -6.75 10.56
C ASP A 44 6.29 -5.25 10.21
N ALA A 45 6.31 -4.39 11.23
CA ALA A 45 6.35 -2.94 11.07
C ALA A 45 7.57 -2.45 10.26
N GLY A 46 8.65 -3.23 10.17
CA GLY A 46 9.79 -2.93 9.32
C GLY A 46 9.45 -2.87 7.83
N ALA A 47 8.45 -3.64 7.38
CA ALA A 47 7.98 -3.58 5.99
C ALA A 47 7.27 -2.25 5.70
N VAL A 48 6.44 -1.80 6.63
CA VAL A 48 5.76 -0.50 6.53
C VAL A 48 6.78 0.64 6.54
N LYS A 49 7.81 0.54 7.39
CA LYS A 49 8.92 1.49 7.38
C LYS A 49 9.65 1.50 6.04
N MET A 50 9.95 0.34 5.47
CA MET A 50 10.60 0.22 4.15
C MET A 50 9.78 0.90 3.06
N TRP A 51 8.47 0.66 3.01
CA TRP A 51 7.58 1.34 2.08
C TRP A 51 7.54 2.85 2.31
N TYR A 52 7.50 3.29 3.57
CA TYR A 52 7.50 4.71 3.90
C TYR A 52 8.82 5.41 3.55
N ASP A 53 9.96 4.74 3.72
CA ASP A 53 11.29 5.27 3.44
C ASP A 53 11.49 5.63 1.95
N GLU A 54 10.61 5.18 1.05
CA GLU A 54 10.57 5.66 -0.34
C GLU A 54 10.24 7.15 -0.46
N ILE A 55 9.81 7.81 0.63
CA ILE A 55 9.71 9.28 0.70
C ILE A 55 10.99 9.99 0.25
N LYS A 56 12.16 9.36 0.41
CA LYS A 56 13.46 9.89 -0.04
C LYS A 56 13.56 10.09 -1.57
N TYR A 57 12.68 9.45 -2.34
CA TYR A 57 12.58 9.59 -3.80
C TYR A 57 11.57 10.65 -4.23
N THR A 58 10.98 11.37 -3.27
CA THR A 58 9.95 12.40 -3.51
C THR A 58 10.48 13.80 -3.21
N ASP A 59 9.74 14.82 -3.62
CA ASP A 59 10.04 16.21 -3.26
C ASP A 59 9.51 16.53 -1.85
N GLY A 60 10.23 16.07 -0.82
CA GLY A 60 9.87 16.31 0.57
C GLY A 60 8.51 15.73 0.98
N GLY A 61 8.14 14.58 0.40
CA GLY A 61 6.84 13.92 0.60
C GLY A 61 5.75 14.37 -0.36
N ARG A 62 6.07 15.21 -1.35
CA ARG A 62 5.13 15.61 -2.41
C ARG A 62 5.32 14.74 -3.63
N VAL A 63 4.21 14.28 -4.19
CA VAL A 63 4.16 13.52 -5.44
C VAL A 63 3.02 14.07 -6.30
N SER A 64 3.25 14.21 -7.61
CA SER A 64 2.26 14.72 -8.57
C SER A 64 1.81 13.65 -9.59
N SER A 65 2.58 12.59 -9.76
CA SER A 65 2.31 11.47 -10.66
C SER A 65 2.85 10.17 -10.10
N PHE A 66 2.37 9.03 -10.61
CA PHE A 66 2.89 7.73 -10.22
C PHE A 66 4.35 7.57 -10.65
N ASP A 67 5.18 7.07 -9.73
CA ASP A 67 6.55 6.62 -9.96
C ASP A 67 6.71 5.27 -9.25
N GLY A 68 7.37 4.31 -9.92
CA GLY A 68 7.63 3.00 -9.35
C GLY A 68 8.57 3.03 -8.13
N GLN A 69 9.35 4.09 -7.95
CA GLN A 69 10.26 4.26 -6.80
C GLN A 69 9.56 4.75 -5.54
N SER A 70 8.38 5.36 -5.66
CA SER A 70 7.63 5.92 -4.51
C SER A 70 6.23 5.34 -4.37
N GLY A 71 5.89 4.31 -5.17
CA GLY A 71 4.54 3.78 -5.26
C GLY A 71 4.03 3.17 -3.95
N HIS A 72 4.91 2.56 -3.15
CA HIS A 72 4.51 2.01 -1.87
C HIS A 72 4.32 3.14 -0.85
N TYR A 73 5.22 4.12 -0.82
CA TYR A 73 5.08 5.32 0.03
C TYR A 73 3.76 6.03 -0.24
N THR A 74 3.47 6.35 -1.51
CA THR A 74 2.25 7.10 -1.86
C THR A 74 0.98 6.35 -1.47
N GLN A 75 0.98 5.02 -1.54
CA GLN A 75 -0.13 4.21 -1.06
C GLN A 75 -0.24 4.23 0.48
N VAL A 76 0.87 4.17 1.21
CA VAL A 76 0.87 4.23 2.68
C VAL A 76 0.27 5.53 3.20
N VAL A 77 0.61 6.67 2.57
CA VAL A 77 0.14 7.99 3.02
C VAL A 77 -1.11 8.48 2.28
N TRP A 78 -1.75 7.63 1.48
CA TRP A 78 -2.88 8.04 0.63
C TRP A 78 -4.09 8.45 1.47
N LYS A 79 -4.38 9.76 1.53
CA LYS A 79 -5.44 10.34 2.38
C LYS A 79 -6.81 9.66 2.26
N SER A 80 -7.20 9.26 1.05
CA SER A 80 -8.53 8.67 0.81
C SER A 80 -8.60 7.16 1.10
N SER A 81 -7.49 6.49 1.41
CA SER A 81 -7.49 5.08 1.79
C SER A 81 -7.84 4.96 3.27
N LEU A 82 -9.04 4.47 3.58
CA LEU A 82 -9.62 4.49 4.92
C LEU A 82 -9.59 3.13 5.63
N LYS A 83 -9.30 2.07 4.89
CA LYS A 83 -9.30 0.68 5.37
C LYS A 83 -8.01 0.02 4.94
N LEU A 84 -7.46 -0.79 5.83
CA LEU A 84 -6.24 -1.56 5.62
C LEU A 84 -6.51 -3.00 6.08
N GLY A 85 -5.96 -3.95 5.35
CA GLY A 85 -5.87 -5.33 5.79
C GLY A 85 -4.65 -5.99 5.16
N CYS A 86 -3.94 -6.79 5.94
CA CYS A 86 -2.74 -7.47 5.51
C CYS A 86 -2.82 -8.97 5.77
N GLY A 87 -2.07 -9.73 4.99
CA GLY A 87 -1.88 -11.16 5.15
C GLY A 87 -0.43 -11.53 4.95
N VAL A 88 0.00 -12.61 5.59
CA VAL A 88 1.40 -13.08 5.56
C VAL A 88 1.42 -14.56 5.19
N TYR A 89 2.26 -14.91 4.23
CA TYR A 89 2.61 -16.30 3.93
C TYR A 89 4.13 -16.43 3.86
N ASP A 90 4.70 -17.25 4.75
CA ASP A 90 6.15 -17.39 4.92
C ASP A 90 6.85 -16.02 5.07
N LYS A 91 7.62 -15.60 4.05
CA LYS A 91 8.34 -14.32 4.03
C LYS A 91 7.63 -13.21 3.26
N LEU A 92 6.46 -13.49 2.67
CA LEU A 92 5.70 -12.54 1.87
C LEU A 92 4.63 -11.86 2.74
N LEU A 93 4.70 -10.53 2.83
CA LEU A 93 3.65 -9.67 3.36
C LEU A 93 2.88 -9.05 2.20
N VAL A 94 1.55 -9.16 2.24
CA VAL A 94 0.62 -8.51 1.32
C VAL A 94 -0.24 -7.57 2.14
N CYS A 95 -0.27 -6.27 1.82
CA CYS A 95 -1.20 -5.31 2.43
C CYS A 95 -2.07 -4.69 1.35
N GLN A 96 -3.38 -4.70 1.57
CA GLN A 96 -4.38 -4.10 0.69
C GLN A 96 -5.05 -2.89 1.34
N TYR A 97 -5.32 -1.85 0.54
CA TYR A 97 -5.78 -0.53 1.00
C TYR A 97 -7.09 -0.16 0.31
N GLY A 98 -8.13 0.15 1.07
CA GLY A 98 -9.47 0.42 0.54
C GLY A 98 -10.02 1.79 0.96
N PRO A 99 -10.53 2.62 0.04
CA PRO A 99 -10.28 2.58 -1.41
C PRO A 99 -8.79 2.60 -1.76
N GLY A 100 -8.43 2.05 -2.92
CA GLY A 100 -7.06 2.06 -3.41
C GLY A 100 -6.54 3.45 -3.74
N GLY A 101 -5.23 3.63 -3.61
CA GLY A 101 -4.53 4.86 -3.96
C GLY A 101 -3.85 4.79 -5.32
N ASN A 102 -2.87 5.69 -5.52
CA ASN A 102 -2.04 5.77 -6.71
C ASN A 102 -2.80 6.02 -8.03
N PHE A 103 -3.97 6.67 -7.94
CA PHE A 103 -4.74 7.07 -9.11
C PHE A 103 -4.17 8.33 -9.76
N GLY A 104 -3.96 8.28 -11.08
CA GLY A 104 -3.50 9.41 -11.88
C GLY A 104 -4.37 10.66 -11.68
N GLY A 105 -3.73 11.82 -11.57
CA GLY A 105 -4.42 13.10 -11.33
C GLY A 105 -4.92 13.33 -9.89
N GLN A 106 -4.71 12.38 -8.98
CA GLN A 106 -5.19 12.49 -7.60
C GLN A 106 -4.08 12.61 -6.54
N PHE A 107 -2.81 12.55 -6.94
CA PHE A 107 -1.66 12.51 -6.01
C PHE A 107 -1.57 13.75 -5.13
N THR A 108 -1.68 14.96 -5.69
CA THR A 108 -1.53 16.21 -4.94
C THR A 108 -2.57 16.40 -3.83
N ASN A 109 -3.75 15.77 -3.97
CA ASN A 109 -4.82 15.82 -2.97
C ASN A 109 -4.70 14.72 -1.91
N ASN A 110 -3.91 13.67 -2.17
CA ASN A 110 -3.85 12.48 -1.35
C ASN A 110 -2.48 12.23 -0.69
N VAL A 111 -1.39 12.72 -1.28
CA VAL A 111 -0.02 12.58 -0.77
C VAL A 111 0.41 13.95 -0.28
N LEU A 112 0.18 14.19 1.00
CA LEU A 112 0.51 15.46 1.64
C LEU A 112 1.90 15.36 2.28
N PRO A 113 2.69 16.45 2.26
CA PRO A 113 4.00 16.45 2.89
C PRO A 113 3.87 16.19 4.40
N PRO A 114 4.89 15.59 5.04
CA PRO A 114 4.94 15.45 6.48
C PRO A 114 4.80 16.81 7.16
N VAL A 115 4.02 16.87 8.24
CA VAL A 115 3.90 18.08 9.06
C VAL A 115 5.13 18.17 9.96
N ALA A 116 5.89 19.25 9.83
CA ALA A 116 7.03 19.52 10.71
C ALA A 116 6.53 19.62 12.17
N GLY A 117 6.98 18.70 13.03
CA GLY A 117 6.61 18.66 14.45
C GLY A 117 5.76 17.48 14.88
N ALA A 118 5.39 16.56 13.98
CA ALA A 118 4.84 15.26 14.38
C ALA A 118 5.97 14.37 14.95
N GLN A 119 6.36 14.65 16.19
CA GLN A 119 7.07 13.69 17.02
C GLN A 119 6.07 12.61 17.44
N CYS A 120 6.36 11.35 17.12
CA CYS A 120 5.73 10.23 17.80
C CYS A 120 6.12 10.22 19.28
#